data_AF-A0A937W4V3-F1
#
_entry.id   AF-A0A937W4V3-F1
#
_cell.length_a   1.000
_cell.length_b   1.000
_cell.length_c   1.000
_cell.angle_alpha   90.00
_cell.angle_beta   90.00
_cell.angle_gamma   90.00
#
_symmetry.space_group_name_H-M   'P 1'
#
loop_
_entity.id
_entity.type
_entity.pdbx_description
1 polymer ?
#
loop_
_entity_poly.entity_id
_entity_poly.type
_entity_poly.pdbx_seq_one_letter_code
_entity_poly.pdbx_strand_id
1 'polypeptide(L)'
;RHAWHTGIVVKTDDVNPHLWPETSDFPEALYLAVGWGDRDFYQAVQAGLGLLLQAALNSPASVLFVIGVPTPLPAYFPSADILEIPVSQQGLDELARFIHRTYKRNASGQTIHLGPGNNHRRSMFYLAEGEYSLFNTCNTWTSEALQAAGFPIGTALQASGVVRRAQPYGRLIQARVSAAGD
;
A
#
# COMPACT_ATOMS: atom_id res chain seq x y z
N ARG A 1 11.15 -4.51 -17.67
CA ARG A 1 9.97 -5.16 -17.02
C ARG A 1 9.31 -4.14 -16.10
N HIS A 2 8.00 -3.89 -16.23
CA HIS A 2 7.29 -2.85 -15.47
C HIS A 2 7.03 -3.29 -14.02
N ALA A 3 7.12 -2.36 -13.06
CA ALA A 3 6.49 -2.57 -11.76
C ALA A 3 4.97 -2.62 -11.99
N TRP A 4 4.26 -3.56 -11.35
CA TRP A 4 2.84 -3.82 -11.63
C TRP A 4 1.90 -3.21 -10.59
N HIS A 5 2.43 -2.79 -9.44
CA HIS A 5 1.67 -2.31 -8.29
C HIS A 5 2.45 -1.19 -7.58
N THR A 6 1.71 -0.28 -6.95
CA THR A 6 2.25 0.74 -6.05
C THR A 6 1.52 0.67 -4.71
N GLY A 7 2.23 1.09 -3.66
CA GLY A 7 1.69 1.25 -2.32
C GLY A 7 2.38 2.42 -1.63
N ILE A 8 1.90 2.72 -0.43
CA ILE A 8 2.43 3.79 0.42
C ILE A 8 3.24 3.17 1.54
N VAL A 9 4.36 3.80 1.88
CA VAL A 9 5.13 3.45 3.08
C VAL A 9 5.25 4.68 3.95
N VAL A 10 4.96 4.55 5.24
CA VAL A 10 5.16 5.59 6.24
C VAL A 10 6.07 5.09 7.34
N LYS A 11 6.84 5.99 7.96
CA LYS A 11 7.57 5.67 9.18
C LYS A 11 6.58 5.67 10.35
N THR A 12 6.59 4.61 11.16
CA THR A 12 5.58 4.40 12.21
C THR A 12 5.60 5.52 13.25
N ASP A 13 6.79 5.98 13.66
CA ASP A 13 6.97 7.02 14.69
C ASP A 13 6.39 8.39 14.31
N ASP A 14 6.23 8.66 13.02
CA ASP A 14 5.76 9.96 12.54
C ASP A 14 4.22 10.00 12.44
N VAL A 15 3.54 8.84 12.53
CA VAL A 15 2.09 8.71 12.42
C VAL A 15 1.42 8.94 13.77
N ASN A 16 0.40 9.79 13.80
CA ASN A 16 -0.45 9.96 14.97
C ASN A 16 -1.37 8.72 15.16
N PRO A 17 -1.20 7.92 16.22
CA PRO A 17 -1.99 6.69 16.41
C PRO A 17 -3.48 6.97 16.70
N HIS A 18 -3.86 8.20 17.06
CA HIS A 18 -5.27 8.57 17.17
C HIS A 18 -5.96 8.76 15.81
N LEU A 19 -5.18 9.04 14.75
CA LEU A 19 -5.70 9.19 13.38
C LEU A 19 -5.67 7.88 12.61
N TRP A 20 -4.74 7.00 12.94
CA TRP A 20 -4.64 5.65 12.38
C TRP A 20 -4.34 4.62 13.50
N PRO A 21 -5.37 4.22 14.27
CA PRO A 21 -5.21 3.30 15.41
C PRO A 21 -4.69 1.92 15.04
N GLU A 22 -4.99 1.43 13.83
CA GLU A 22 -4.55 0.12 13.34
C GLU A 22 -3.02 -0.02 13.24
N THR A 23 -2.26 1.08 13.38
CA THR A 23 -0.80 1.06 13.57
C THR A 23 -0.37 0.21 14.77
N SER A 24 -1.21 0.10 15.81
CA SER A 24 -0.92 -0.70 17.02
C SER A 24 -0.82 -2.20 16.76
N ASP A 25 -1.33 -2.69 15.62
CA ASP A 25 -1.25 -4.10 15.24
C ASP A 25 0.20 -4.51 14.87
N PHE A 26 1.11 -3.54 14.74
CA PHE A 26 2.49 -3.72 14.29
C PHE A 26 3.51 -3.06 15.25
N PRO A 27 3.58 -3.46 16.52
CA PRO A 27 4.36 -2.77 17.56
C PRO A 27 5.89 -2.78 17.33
N GLU A 28 6.40 -3.70 16.50
CA GLU A 28 7.83 -3.82 16.19
C GLU A 28 8.22 -3.17 14.85
N ALA A 29 7.28 -2.51 14.17
CA ALA A 29 7.50 -1.99 12.82
C ALA A 29 8.13 -0.60 12.84
N LEU A 30 9.28 -0.45 12.16
CA LEU A 30 9.88 0.86 11.87
C LEU A 30 9.08 1.62 10.80
N TYR A 31 8.53 0.87 9.85
CA TYR A 31 7.69 1.39 8.79
C TYR A 31 6.43 0.55 8.60
N LEU A 32 5.35 1.18 8.16
CA LEU A 32 4.15 0.51 7.69
C LEU A 32 4.05 0.67 6.18
N ALA A 33 4.10 -0.45 5.46
CA ALA A 33 3.81 -0.50 4.04
C ALA A 33 2.36 -0.92 3.82
N VAL A 34 1.62 -0.14 3.04
CA VAL A 34 0.19 -0.32 2.78
C VAL A 34 -0.05 -0.43 1.28
N GLY A 35 -0.77 -1.48 0.89
CA GLY A 35 -1.35 -1.63 -0.43
C GLY A 35 -2.86 -1.82 -0.34
N TRP A 36 -3.57 -1.38 -1.37
CA TRP A 36 -5.00 -1.64 -1.55
C TRP A 36 -5.21 -2.39 -2.86
N GLY A 37 -6.10 -3.37 -2.89
CA GLY A 37 -6.40 -4.10 -4.11
C GLY A 37 -7.47 -5.16 -3.96
N ASP A 38 -7.59 -6.00 -4.99
CA ASP A 38 -8.58 -7.06 -5.04
C ASP A 38 -8.27 -8.19 -4.05
N ARG A 39 -9.29 -8.65 -3.31
CA ARG A 39 -9.19 -9.74 -2.33
C ARG A 39 -8.64 -11.03 -2.95
N ASP A 40 -9.17 -11.45 -4.08
CA ASP A 40 -8.90 -12.74 -4.71
C ASP A 40 -7.50 -12.73 -5.35
N PHE A 41 -7.05 -11.57 -5.83
CA PHE A 41 -5.69 -11.36 -6.29
C PHE A 41 -4.67 -11.63 -5.17
N TYR A 42 -4.87 -11.06 -3.98
CA TYR A 42 -3.93 -11.24 -2.87
C TYR A 42 -3.94 -12.67 -2.33
N GLN A 43 -5.09 -13.35 -2.30
CA GLN A 43 -5.17 -14.76 -1.90
C GLN A 43 -4.50 -15.71 -2.92
N ALA A 44 -4.62 -15.42 -4.22
CA ALA A 44 -3.94 -16.19 -5.27
C ALA A 44 -2.41 -16.02 -5.20
N VAL A 45 -1.92 -14.81 -4.92
CA VAL A 45 -0.48 -14.54 -4.68
C VAL A 45 0.02 -15.30 -3.44
N GLN A 46 -0.81 -15.44 -2.40
CA GLN A 46 -0.43 -16.23 -1.22
C GLN A 46 -0.23 -17.73 -1.53
N ALA A 47 -1.03 -18.29 -2.45
CA ALA A 47 -1.00 -19.71 -2.81
C ALA A 47 0.23 -20.13 -3.66
N GLY A 48 1.23 -19.27 -3.84
CA GLY A 48 2.46 -19.61 -4.57
C GLY A 48 2.30 -19.73 -6.08
N LEU A 49 1.15 -19.33 -6.64
CA LEU A 49 0.93 -19.18 -8.07
C LEU A 49 1.57 -17.87 -8.54
N GLY A 50 2.90 -17.86 -8.51
CA GLY A 50 3.71 -16.71 -8.88
C GLY A 50 3.29 -16.14 -10.23
N LEU A 51 3.14 -14.81 -10.28
CA LEU A 51 3.10 -14.02 -11.50
C LEU A 51 1.98 -14.39 -12.49
N LEU A 52 0.70 -14.29 -12.11
CA LEU A 52 -0.36 -14.08 -13.11
C LEU A 52 -1.47 -13.18 -12.57
N LEU A 53 -1.55 -11.98 -13.15
CA LEU A 53 -2.75 -11.14 -13.15
C LEU A 53 -3.86 -11.92 -13.87
N GLN A 54 -4.75 -12.54 -13.11
CA GLN A 54 -6.13 -12.71 -13.51
C GLN A 54 -7.00 -12.21 -12.36
N ALA A 55 -7.41 -10.94 -12.47
CA ALA A 55 -8.53 -10.43 -11.71
C ALA A 55 -9.74 -11.28 -12.12
N ALA A 56 -10.16 -12.19 -11.26
CA ALA A 56 -11.41 -12.90 -11.44
C ALA A 56 -12.52 -11.88 -11.14
N LEU A 57 -13.15 -11.40 -12.21
CA LEU A 57 -14.43 -10.73 -12.17
C LEU A 57 -15.42 -11.64 -11.41
N ASN A 58 -15.54 -11.51 -10.08
CA ASN A 58 -16.68 -11.97 -9.26
C ASN A 58 -16.58 -11.73 -7.74
N SER A 59 -15.61 -10.97 -7.22
CA SER A 59 -15.64 -10.51 -5.81
C SER A 59 -15.62 -8.98 -5.74
N PRO A 60 -16.72 -8.31 -5.31
CA PRO A 60 -16.77 -6.86 -5.22
C PRO A 60 -15.96 -6.29 -4.05
N ALA A 61 -15.31 -7.13 -3.23
CA ALA A 61 -14.63 -6.72 -2.02
C ALA A 61 -13.14 -6.45 -2.25
N SER A 62 -12.72 -5.22 -1.94
CA SER A 62 -11.31 -4.86 -1.86
C SER A 62 -10.70 -5.24 -0.51
N VAL A 63 -9.37 -5.31 -0.46
CA VAL A 63 -8.58 -5.54 0.75
C VAL A 63 -7.52 -4.48 0.91
N LEU A 64 -7.26 -4.16 2.18
CA LEU A 64 -6.06 -3.44 2.59
C LEU A 64 -5.05 -4.47 3.07
N PHE A 65 -3.86 -4.45 2.47
CA PHE A 65 -2.73 -5.26 2.90
C PHE A 65 -1.71 -4.36 3.58
N VAL A 66 -1.43 -4.64 4.86
CA VAL A 66 -0.48 -3.87 5.67
C VAL A 66 0.67 -4.76 6.08
N ILE A 67 1.89 -4.27 5.92
CA ILE A 67 3.12 -4.93 6.35
C ILE A 67 3.84 -4.03 7.34
N GLY A 68 4.07 -4.54 8.55
CA GLY A 68 5.02 -3.99 9.51
C GLY A 68 6.44 -4.35 9.12
N VAL A 69 7.22 -3.35 8.72
CA VAL A 69 8.59 -3.50 8.24
C VAL A 69 9.57 -3.10 9.36
N PRO A 70 10.33 -4.05 9.94
CA PRO A 70 11.18 -3.78 11.11
C PRO A 70 12.63 -3.41 10.75
N THR A 71 12.93 -3.27 9.45
CA THR A 71 14.29 -3.00 8.94
C THR A 71 14.24 -1.87 7.92
N PRO A 72 15.38 -1.25 7.56
CA PRO A 72 15.42 -0.26 6.49
C PRO A 72 14.79 -0.77 5.18
N LEU A 73 14.02 0.10 4.51
CA LEU A 73 13.23 -0.28 3.32
C LEU A 73 14.03 -0.90 2.17
N PRO A 74 15.24 -0.40 1.82
CA PRO A 74 16.04 -1.01 0.77
C PRO A 74 16.38 -2.49 1.04
N ALA A 75 16.67 -2.82 2.30
CA ALA A 75 16.99 -4.19 2.70
C ALA A 75 15.76 -5.11 2.71
N TYR A 76 14.58 -4.57 3.07
CA TYR A 76 13.34 -5.34 3.11
C TYR A 76 12.71 -5.54 1.73
N PHE A 77 12.84 -4.55 0.84
CA PHE A 77 12.29 -4.58 -0.52
C PHE A 77 13.40 -4.42 -1.58
N PRO A 78 14.38 -5.34 -1.68
CA PRO A 78 15.58 -5.14 -2.51
C PRO A 78 15.31 -4.98 -4.02
N SER A 79 14.15 -5.43 -4.49
CA SER A 79 13.75 -5.39 -5.90
C SER A 79 12.74 -4.29 -6.23
N ALA A 80 12.38 -3.43 -5.26
CA ALA A 80 11.39 -2.38 -5.44
C ALA A 80 12.02 -1.04 -5.86
N ASP A 81 11.31 -0.26 -6.66
CA ASP A 81 11.57 1.17 -6.79
C ASP A 81 11.04 1.86 -5.52
N ILE A 82 11.87 2.65 -4.83
CA ILE A 82 11.48 3.38 -3.62
C ILE A 82 11.69 4.87 -3.86
N LEU A 83 10.58 5.61 -3.90
CA LEU A 83 10.55 7.06 -4.00
C LEU A 83 10.25 7.64 -2.63
N GLU A 84 11.22 8.34 -2.04
CA GLU A 84 11.06 9.06 -0.78
C GLU A 84 10.49 10.45 -1.04
N ILE A 85 9.35 10.78 -0.42
CA ILE A 85 8.66 12.05 -0.59
C ILE A 85 8.59 12.74 0.77
N PRO A 86 9.26 13.89 0.96
CA PRO A 86 9.08 14.70 2.16
C PRO A 86 7.63 15.19 2.25
N VAL A 87 6.96 14.92 3.37
CA VAL A 87 5.57 15.31 3.61
C VAL A 87 5.49 16.22 4.83
N SER A 88 4.60 17.20 4.83
CA SER A 88 4.31 18.01 6.01
C SER A 88 3.58 17.17 7.07
N GLN A 89 3.65 17.55 8.35
CA GLN A 89 2.88 16.84 9.39
C GLN A 89 1.37 16.85 9.08
N GLN A 90 0.85 17.98 8.60
CA GLN A 90 -0.56 18.06 8.18
C GLN A 90 -0.89 17.09 7.04
N GLY A 91 -0.01 16.97 6.05
CA GLY A 91 -0.18 16.01 4.95
C GLY A 91 -0.12 14.57 5.44
N LEU A 92 0.78 14.26 6.37
CA LEU A 92 0.87 12.93 6.98
C LEU A 92 -0.39 12.58 7.80
N ASP A 93 -0.95 13.55 8.53
CA ASP A 93 -2.20 13.38 9.27
C ASP A 93 -3.39 13.11 8.32
N GLU A 94 -3.48 13.83 7.20
CA GLU A 94 -4.52 13.58 6.19
C GLU A 94 -4.34 12.23 5.49
N LEU A 95 -3.10 11.83 5.22
CA LEU A 95 -2.78 10.50 4.71
C LEU A 95 -3.20 9.41 5.70
N ALA A 96 -2.91 9.59 6.98
CA ALA A 96 -3.31 8.67 8.04
C ALA A 96 -4.85 8.54 8.09
N ARG A 97 -5.60 9.66 8.04
CA ARG A 97 -7.07 9.65 7.96
C ARG A 97 -7.58 8.95 6.70
N PHE A 98 -6.93 9.17 5.56
CA PHE A 98 -7.27 8.51 4.29
C PHE A 98 -7.12 6.99 4.41
N ILE A 99 -5.97 6.52 4.89
CA ILE A 99 -5.71 5.09 5.09
C ILE A 99 -6.70 4.51 6.10
N HIS A 100 -6.93 5.18 7.23
CA HIS A 100 -7.88 4.76 8.26
C HIS A 100 -9.34 4.63 7.75
N ARG A 101 -9.78 5.54 6.85
CA ARG A 101 -11.09 5.45 6.17
C ARG A 101 -11.17 4.32 5.15
N THR A 102 -10.04 3.80 4.69
CA THR A 102 -10.01 2.71 3.72
C THR A 102 -10.37 1.37 4.38
N TYR A 103 -10.24 1.23 5.70
CA TYR A 103 -10.66 0.00 6.39
C TYR A 103 -12.18 -0.10 6.47
N LYS A 104 -12.71 -1.25 6.08
CA LYS A 104 -14.11 -1.60 6.32
C LYS A 104 -14.31 -2.03 7.77
N ARG A 105 -15.38 -1.54 8.37
CA ARG A 105 -15.72 -1.77 9.77
C ARG A 105 -16.98 -2.63 9.91
N ASN A 106 -17.03 -3.43 10.96
CA ASN A 106 -18.23 -4.17 11.34
C ASN A 106 -19.21 -3.25 12.10
N ALA A 107 -20.36 -3.80 12.50
CA ALA A 107 -21.39 -3.06 13.24
C ALA A 107 -20.93 -2.50 14.60
N SER A 108 -19.84 -3.03 15.18
CA SER A 108 -19.24 -2.51 16.43
C SER A 108 -18.16 -1.46 16.18
N GLY A 109 -17.92 -1.04 14.93
CA GLY A 109 -16.91 -0.04 14.57
C GLY A 109 -15.47 -0.58 14.50
N GLN A 110 -15.28 -1.90 14.64
CA GLN A 110 -13.97 -2.55 14.57
C GLN A 110 -13.63 -2.90 13.13
N THR A 111 -12.34 -2.85 12.78
CA THR A 111 -11.86 -3.30 11.48
C THR A 111 -12.10 -4.79 11.29
N ILE A 112 -12.41 -5.20 10.06
CA ILE A 112 -12.66 -6.61 9.74
C ILE A 112 -11.36 -7.26 9.28
N HIS A 113 -10.81 -8.13 10.13
CA HIS A 113 -9.58 -8.87 9.86
C HIS A 113 -9.89 -10.09 8.96
N LEU A 114 -9.15 -10.24 7.88
CA LEU A 114 -9.27 -11.38 6.96
C LEU A 114 -8.22 -12.46 7.22
N GLY A 115 -7.20 -12.15 8.01
CA GLY A 115 -6.14 -13.08 8.42
C GLY A 115 -4.74 -12.52 8.19
N PRO A 116 -3.70 -13.26 8.64
CA PRO A 116 -2.32 -12.90 8.39
C PRO A 116 -1.96 -13.06 6.91
N GLY A 117 -0.97 -12.29 6.44
CA GLY A 117 -0.33 -12.59 5.16
C GLY A 117 0.75 -13.66 5.25
N ASN A 118 1.40 -13.97 4.11
CA ASN A 118 2.43 -15.01 4.00
C ASN A 118 3.60 -14.85 5.00
N ASN A 119 3.86 -13.63 5.48
CA ASN A 119 4.86 -13.37 6.51
C ASN A 119 4.16 -13.25 7.87
N HIS A 120 3.59 -14.37 8.34
CA HIS A 120 2.57 -14.53 9.40
C HIS A 120 2.72 -13.74 10.71
N ARG A 121 3.83 -13.06 10.96
CA ARG A 121 4.08 -12.23 12.15
C ARG A 121 4.12 -10.73 11.87
N ARG A 122 4.07 -10.31 10.61
CA ARG A 122 4.38 -8.92 10.20
C ARG A 122 3.49 -8.40 9.10
N SER A 123 2.50 -9.14 8.64
CA SER A 123 1.54 -8.63 7.66
C SER A 123 0.12 -9.13 7.91
N MET A 124 -0.84 -8.25 7.66
CA MET A 124 -2.27 -8.50 7.90
C MET A 124 -3.09 -8.06 6.70
N PHE A 125 -4.18 -8.78 6.47
CA PHE A 125 -5.23 -8.40 5.53
C PHE A 125 -6.45 -7.90 6.28
N TYR A 126 -6.95 -6.75 5.85
CA TYR A 126 -8.21 -6.17 6.31
C TYR A 126 -9.17 -6.06 5.13
N LEU A 127 -10.46 -6.22 5.40
CA LEU A 127 -11.47 -5.86 4.43
C LEU A 127 -11.41 -4.33 4.22
N ALA A 128 -11.42 -3.88 2.97
CA ALA A 128 -11.39 -2.48 2.65
C ALA A 128 -12.74 -1.97 2.13
N GLU A 129 -12.95 -0.67 2.27
CA GLU A 129 -14.03 0.06 1.62
C GLU A 129 -13.72 0.27 0.13
N GLY A 130 -14.79 0.36 -0.66
CA GLY A 130 -14.71 0.53 -2.10
C GLY A 130 -14.66 -0.79 -2.88
N GLU A 131 -15.14 -0.74 -4.11
CA GLU A 131 -15.16 -1.88 -5.03
C GLU A 131 -13.96 -1.80 -5.98
N TYR A 132 -13.29 -2.93 -6.18
CA TYR A 132 -12.24 -3.03 -7.17
C TYR A 132 -12.85 -2.99 -8.58
N SER A 133 -12.27 -2.17 -9.46
CA SER A 133 -12.71 -2.09 -10.86
C SER A 133 -11.51 -1.79 -11.77
N LEU A 134 -11.71 -1.85 -13.09
CA LEU A 134 -10.67 -1.49 -14.08
C LEU A 134 -10.14 -0.05 -13.90
N PHE A 135 -10.90 0.81 -13.22
CA PHE A 135 -10.53 2.20 -12.92
C PHE A 135 -10.22 2.43 -11.44
N ASN A 136 -10.46 1.45 -10.56
CA ASN A 136 -10.17 1.52 -9.14
C ASN A 136 -9.18 0.40 -8.78
N THR A 137 -7.90 0.73 -8.85
CA THR A 137 -6.78 -0.19 -8.68
C THR A 137 -5.83 0.32 -7.59
N CYS A 138 -4.86 -0.50 -7.20
CA CYS A 138 -3.77 -0.06 -6.33
C CYS A 138 -3.07 1.25 -6.77
N ASN A 139 -2.96 1.50 -8.08
CA ASN A 139 -2.28 2.67 -8.62
C ASN A 139 -3.13 3.93 -8.50
N THR A 140 -4.46 3.80 -8.65
CA THR A 140 -5.39 4.90 -8.42
C THR A 140 -5.50 5.21 -6.94
N TRP A 141 -5.61 4.18 -6.09
CA TRP A 141 -5.57 4.32 -4.64
C TRP A 141 -4.30 5.01 -4.15
N THR A 142 -3.12 4.63 -4.68
CA THR A 142 -1.85 5.30 -4.31
C THR A 142 -1.84 6.76 -4.75
N SER A 143 -2.43 7.06 -5.91
CA SER A 143 -2.54 8.44 -6.40
C SER A 143 -3.49 9.27 -5.52
N GLU A 144 -4.58 8.70 -5.04
CA GLU A 144 -5.53 9.33 -4.11
C GLU A 144 -4.92 9.52 -2.72
N ALA A 145 -4.13 8.55 -2.23
CA ALA A 145 -3.38 8.67 -0.99
C ALA A 145 -2.38 9.84 -1.04
N LEU A 146 -1.65 9.98 -2.14
CA LEU A 146 -0.73 11.11 -2.34
C LEU A 146 -1.47 12.45 -2.47
N GLN A 147 -2.64 12.47 -3.12
CA GLN A 147 -3.50 13.65 -3.14
C GLN A 147 -3.99 14.03 -1.74
N ALA A 148 -4.42 13.06 -0.94
CA ALA A 148 -4.80 13.27 0.46
C ALA A 148 -3.62 13.83 1.28
N ALA A 149 -2.40 13.38 0.99
CA ALA A 149 -1.17 13.92 1.61
C ALA A 149 -0.79 15.33 1.13
N GLY A 150 -1.56 15.93 0.21
CA GLY A 150 -1.35 17.30 -0.27
C GLY A 150 -0.56 17.41 -1.58
N PHE A 151 -0.25 16.32 -2.27
CA PHE A 151 0.46 16.35 -3.54
C PHE A 151 -0.52 16.45 -4.72
N PRO A 152 -0.45 17.49 -5.56
CA PRO A 152 -1.40 17.71 -6.64
C PRO A 152 -1.05 16.84 -7.87
N ILE A 153 -1.15 15.52 -7.72
CA ILE A 153 -0.91 14.55 -8.79
C ILE A 153 -2.22 14.03 -9.35
N GLY A 154 -2.28 13.87 -10.68
CA GLY A 154 -3.41 13.20 -11.31
C GLY A 154 -3.36 11.68 -11.14
N THR A 155 -4.52 11.04 -11.19
CA THR A 155 -4.66 9.58 -11.11
C THR A 155 -3.86 8.86 -12.21
N ALA A 156 -3.26 7.73 -11.86
CA ALA A 156 -2.54 6.87 -12.79
C ALA A 156 -3.03 5.42 -12.71
N LEU A 157 -3.25 4.79 -13.86
CA LEU A 157 -3.64 3.36 -13.93
C LEU A 157 -2.43 2.42 -13.85
N GLN A 158 -1.24 2.90 -14.21
CA GLN A 158 0.01 2.12 -14.21
C GLN A 158 0.95 2.62 -13.12
N ALA A 159 1.68 1.70 -12.49
CA ALA A 159 2.64 2.00 -11.43
C ALA A 159 3.72 3.01 -11.88
N SER A 160 4.29 2.84 -13.08
CA SER A 160 5.25 3.79 -13.65
C SER A 160 4.66 5.20 -13.83
N GLY A 161 3.35 5.28 -14.08
CA GLY A 161 2.61 6.52 -14.17
C GLY A 161 2.42 7.21 -12.82
N VAL A 162 2.27 6.45 -11.73
CA VAL A 162 2.25 7.00 -10.35
C VAL A 162 3.62 7.58 -10.02
N VAL A 163 4.68 6.76 -10.16
CA VAL A 163 6.06 7.16 -9.82
C VAL A 163 6.46 8.39 -10.61
N ARG A 164 6.24 8.43 -11.94
CA ARG A 164 6.58 9.59 -12.77
C ARG A 164 5.89 10.88 -12.32
N ARG A 165 4.62 10.80 -11.89
CA ARG A 165 3.86 11.97 -11.42
C ARG A 165 4.28 12.42 -10.03
N ALA A 166 4.69 11.48 -9.17
CA ALA A 166 5.16 11.76 -7.82
C ALA A 166 6.64 12.21 -7.79
N GLN A 167 7.44 11.84 -8.79
CA GLN A 167 8.87 12.10 -8.85
C GLN A 167 9.28 13.57 -8.64
N PRO A 168 8.55 14.60 -9.13
CA PRO A 168 8.89 16.00 -8.85
C PRO A 168 8.86 16.38 -7.37
N TYR A 169 8.18 15.60 -6.53
CA TYR A 169 8.01 15.87 -5.09
C TYR A 169 8.94 15.04 -4.21
N GLY A 170 9.75 14.16 -4.79
CA GLY A 170 10.54 13.21 -4.03
C GLY A 170 11.88 12.87 -4.67
N ARG A 171 12.59 11.96 -4.01
CA ARG A 171 13.89 11.46 -4.43
C ARG A 171 13.84 9.95 -4.54
N LEU A 172 14.29 9.40 -5.66
CA LEU A 172 14.41 7.95 -5.82
C LEU A 172 15.59 7.49 -4.94
N ILE A 173 15.31 6.70 -3.90
CA ILE A 173 16.33 6.20 -2.97
C ILE A 173 16.74 4.75 -3.27
N GLN A 174 15.93 4.05 -4.06
CA GLN A 174 16.27 2.76 -4.64
C GLN A 174 15.60 2.66 -6.01
N ALA A 175 16.38 2.29 -7.01
CA ALA A 175 15.85 1.81 -8.29
C ALA A 175 15.92 0.29 -8.29
N ARG A 176 14.94 -0.40 -8.86
CA ARG A 176 15.00 -1.84 -9.07
C ARG A 176 16.28 -2.17 -9.83
N VAL A 177 16.98 -3.20 -9.38
CA VAL A 177 18.04 -3.79 -10.21
C VAL A 177 17.35 -4.41 -11.42
N SER A 178 17.67 -3.92 -12.62
CA SER A 178 17.31 -4.65 -13.83
C SER A 178 18.07 -5.97 -13.77
N ALA A 179 17.37 -7.10 -13.84
CA ALA A 179 18.02 -8.35 -14.22
C ALA A 179 18.58 -8.14 -15.63
N ALA A 180 19.84 -7.72 -15.70
CA ALA A 180 20.60 -7.64 -16.92
C ALA A 180 21.24 -9.02 -17.09
N GLY A 181 20.82 -9.72 -18.14
CA GLY A 181 21.47 -10.93 -18.66
C GLY A 181 21.17 -12.20 -17.88
N ASP A 182 20.36 -13.07 -18.47
CA ASP A 182 20.75 -14.44 -18.81
C ASP A 182 20.15 -14.75 -20.20
#